data_AF-A0A3N8JAF1-F1
#
_entry.id   AF-A0A3N8JAF1-F1
#
_cell.length_a   1.000
_cell.length_b   1.000
_cell.length_c   1.000
_cell.angle_alpha   90.00
_cell.angle_beta   90.00
_cell.angle_gamma   90.00
#
_symmetry.space_group_name_H-M   'P 1'
#
loop_
_entity.id
_entity.type
_entity.pdbx_description
1 polymer ?
#
loop_
_entity_poly.entity_id
_entity_poly.type
_entity_poly.pdbx_seq_one_letter_code
_entity_poly.pdbx_strand_id
1 'polypeptide(L)'
;MQTDALDGKDLDYWCARALCADDEDTLRFTAVAPTVVVTAACDAFRHVDAPFAPSTSWADACTVLDRVDDLRITRHGNDVECDATFVDGPSTCGAHGHDARVALLRAFVRARFGDTVDAPPPFSHRIEHGAVVRYDPGAPLPEPDDDRAAGDSTDIRSIPRM
;
A
#
# COMPACT_ATOMS: atom_id res chain seq x y z
N MET A 1 5.86 9.97 14.05
CA MET A 1 6.68 8.77 14.30
C MET A 1 7.92 8.86 13.43
N GLN A 2 9.09 8.46 13.93
CA GLN A 2 10.31 8.38 13.11
C GLN A 2 10.24 7.15 12.22
N THR A 3 10.56 7.28 10.93
CA THR A 3 10.51 6.17 9.98
C THR A 3 11.45 5.03 10.38
N ASP A 4 12.64 5.37 10.90
CA ASP A 4 13.61 4.39 11.42
C ASP A 4 13.12 3.63 12.66
N ALA A 5 12.07 4.10 13.33
CA ALA A 5 11.47 3.43 14.49
C ALA A 5 10.21 2.63 14.15
N LEU A 6 9.75 2.65 12.89
CA LEU A 6 8.56 1.89 12.47
C LEU A 6 8.81 0.39 12.56
N ASP A 7 7.86 -0.35 13.10
CA ASP A 7 7.94 -1.82 13.20
C ASP A 7 6.54 -2.44 13.16
N GLY A 8 6.48 -3.74 12.90
CA GLY A 8 5.25 -4.53 12.84
C GLY A 8 4.16 -3.86 12.00
N LYS A 9 2.95 -3.79 12.56
CA LYS A 9 1.76 -3.26 11.86
C LYS A 9 1.91 -1.83 11.37
N ASP A 10 2.68 -0.99 12.07
CA ASP A 10 2.82 0.41 11.69
C ASP A 10 3.73 0.53 10.47
N LEU A 11 4.78 -0.31 10.40
CA LEU A 11 5.60 -0.45 9.20
C LEU A 11 4.80 -1.03 8.03
N ASP A 12 4.00 -2.08 8.28
CA ASP A 12 3.16 -2.73 7.27
C ASP A 12 2.15 -1.75 6.65
N TYR A 13 1.49 -0.94 7.50
CA TYR A 13 0.54 0.09 7.09
C TYR A 13 1.18 1.11 6.15
N TRP A 14 2.35 1.63 6.53
CA TRP A 14 3.05 2.64 5.75
C TRP A 14 3.65 2.07 4.45
N CYS A 15 4.01 0.79 4.41
CA CYS A 15 4.38 0.12 3.16
C CYS A 15 3.21 0.06 2.18
N ALA A 16 2.01 -0.30 2.64
CA ALA A 16 0.82 -0.29 1.79
C ALA A 16 0.49 1.12 1.26
N ARG A 17 0.60 2.14 2.12
CA ARG A 17 0.45 3.56 1.70
C ARG A 17 1.48 3.97 0.65
N ALA A 18 2.74 3.58 0.83
CA ALA A 18 3.83 3.91 -0.10
C ALA A 18 3.63 3.24 -1.47
N LEU A 19 3.15 2.00 -1.49
CA LEU A 19 2.88 1.25 -2.73
C LEU A 19 1.76 1.85 -3.57
N CYS A 20 0.79 2.52 -2.95
CA CYS A 20 -0.32 3.19 -3.65
C CYS A 20 -0.17 4.71 -3.69
N ALA A 21 1.03 5.26 -3.43
CA ALA A 21 1.20 6.71 -3.29
C ALA A 21 0.90 7.48 -4.59
N ASP A 22 1.11 6.84 -5.74
CA ASP A 22 0.96 7.44 -7.07
C ASP A 22 -0.43 7.15 -7.70
N ASP A 23 -1.27 6.32 -7.06
CA ASP A 23 -2.55 5.85 -7.58
C ASP A 23 -3.73 6.28 -6.70
N GLU A 24 -4.47 7.30 -7.15
CA GLU A 24 -5.59 7.88 -6.40
C GLU A 24 -6.74 6.88 -6.19
N ASP A 25 -7.36 6.96 -5.01
CA ASP A 25 -8.58 6.23 -4.62
C ASP A 25 -8.52 4.69 -4.74
N THR A 26 -7.31 4.12 -4.87
CA THR A 26 -7.11 2.68 -5.05
C THR A 26 -6.94 1.91 -3.74
N LEU A 27 -6.68 2.57 -2.61
CA LEU A 27 -6.28 1.93 -1.35
C LEU A 27 -7.35 2.05 -0.27
N ARG A 28 -7.75 0.90 0.27
CA ARG A 28 -8.68 0.76 1.40
C ARG A 28 -8.10 -0.17 2.46
N PHE A 29 -8.21 0.23 3.71
CA PHE A 29 -7.88 -0.56 4.89
C PHE A 29 -9.16 -1.08 5.52
N THR A 30 -9.44 -2.37 5.40
CA THR A 30 -10.61 -3.01 6.02
C THR A 30 -10.34 -3.34 7.49
N ALA A 31 -9.07 -3.56 7.86
CA ALA A 31 -8.59 -3.60 9.24
C ALA A 31 -7.16 -3.04 9.36
N VAL A 32 -6.84 -2.40 10.48
CA VAL A 32 -5.49 -1.84 10.76
C VAL A 32 -4.81 -2.55 11.95
N ALA A 33 -5.58 -3.26 12.78
CA ALA A 33 -5.08 -4.02 13.91
C ALA A 33 -5.94 -5.28 14.14
N PRO A 34 -5.35 -6.39 14.62
CA PRO A 34 -3.93 -6.59 14.94
C PRO A 34 -3.02 -6.74 13.72
N THR A 35 -3.61 -7.00 12.55
CA THR A 35 -2.92 -7.15 11.27
C THR A 35 -3.57 -6.22 10.25
N VAL A 36 -2.77 -5.64 9.36
CA VAL A 36 -3.27 -4.77 8.31
C VAL A 36 -3.95 -5.63 7.24
N VAL A 37 -5.19 -5.32 6.92
CA VAL A 37 -5.95 -5.96 5.83
C VAL A 37 -6.32 -4.88 4.84
N VAL A 38 -5.97 -5.09 3.57
CA VAL A 38 -6.10 -4.09 2.52
C VAL A 38 -6.89 -4.60 1.33
N THR A 39 -7.56 -3.66 0.66
CA THR A 39 -7.94 -3.77 -0.74
C THR A 39 -7.20 -2.68 -1.50
N ALA A 40 -6.40 -3.08 -2.47
CA ALA A 40 -5.58 -2.22 -3.31
C ALA A 40 -5.73 -2.65 -4.78
N ALA A 41 -5.87 -1.68 -5.67
CA ALA A 41 -6.04 -1.93 -7.10
C ALA A 41 -5.13 -1.03 -7.95
N CYS A 42 -3.90 -0.76 -7.50
CA CYS A 42 -2.90 -0.07 -8.28
C CYS A 42 -1.98 -1.05 -9.03
N ASP A 43 -1.21 -0.57 -9.98
CA ASP A 43 -0.32 -1.42 -10.78
C ASP A 43 0.81 -2.04 -9.94
N ALA A 44 1.33 -1.29 -8.97
CA ALA A 44 2.39 -1.76 -8.07
C ALA A 44 1.87 -2.71 -6.97
N PHE A 45 0.57 -2.69 -6.65
CA PHE A 45 0.03 -3.43 -5.52
C PHE A 45 -1.46 -3.76 -5.71
N ARG A 46 -1.71 -5.04 -6.04
CA ARG A 46 -3.06 -5.60 -6.19
C ARG A 46 -3.34 -6.57 -5.06
N HIS A 47 -4.28 -6.23 -4.19
CA HIS A 47 -4.74 -7.04 -3.07
C HIS A 47 -6.25 -6.88 -2.92
N VAL A 48 -6.96 -7.95 -2.57
CA VAL A 48 -8.41 -7.91 -2.38
C VAL A 48 -8.74 -8.49 -1.02
N ASP A 49 -9.11 -7.60 -0.10
CA ASP A 49 -9.47 -7.89 1.30
C ASP A 49 -8.58 -8.96 1.95
N ALA A 50 -7.26 -8.78 1.82
CA ALA A 50 -6.26 -9.74 2.26
C ALA A 50 -5.30 -9.13 3.29
N PRO A 51 -4.79 -9.94 4.25
CA PRO A 51 -3.71 -9.51 5.13
C PRO A 51 -2.48 -9.10 4.32
N PHE A 52 -1.82 -8.04 4.77
CA PHE A 52 -0.55 -7.58 4.23
C PHE A 52 0.40 -7.30 5.38
N ALA A 53 1.45 -8.13 5.53
CA ALA A 53 2.36 -8.10 6.67
C ALA A 53 3.83 -8.19 6.24
N PRO A 54 4.33 -7.28 5.38
CA PRO A 54 5.69 -7.34 4.84
C PRO A 54 6.79 -7.33 5.92
N SER A 55 6.57 -6.75 7.10
CA SER A 55 7.52 -6.78 8.21
C SER A 55 7.81 -8.20 8.73
N THR A 56 6.87 -9.14 8.55
CA THR A 56 6.97 -10.53 9.04
C THR A 56 6.95 -11.57 7.92
N SER A 57 6.40 -11.24 6.75
CA SER A 57 6.25 -12.09 5.58
C SER A 57 7.15 -11.65 4.43
N TRP A 58 8.06 -12.52 3.98
CA TRP A 58 8.84 -12.25 2.77
C TRP A 58 7.99 -12.26 1.50
N ALA A 59 6.91 -13.05 1.46
CA ALA A 59 6.01 -13.06 0.31
C ALA A 59 5.41 -11.67 0.06
N ASP A 60 5.02 -10.98 1.14
CA ASP A 60 4.47 -9.63 1.05
C ASP A 60 5.58 -8.60 0.79
N ALA A 61 6.73 -8.76 1.45
CA ALA A 61 7.87 -7.87 1.27
C ALA A 61 8.46 -7.88 -0.15
N CYS A 62 8.30 -8.98 -0.90
CA CYS A 62 8.70 -9.04 -2.31
C CYS A 62 8.00 -7.95 -3.15
N THR A 63 6.78 -7.56 -2.80
CA THR A 63 6.08 -6.45 -3.47
C THR A 63 6.87 -5.13 -3.40
N VAL A 64 7.59 -4.90 -2.29
CA VAL A 64 8.48 -3.73 -2.15
C VAL A 64 9.80 -3.95 -2.87
N LEU A 65 10.36 -5.17 -2.83
CA LEU A 65 11.57 -5.52 -3.59
C LEU A 65 11.39 -5.32 -5.10
N ASP A 66 10.22 -5.62 -5.65
CA ASP A 66 9.90 -5.41 -7.06
C ASP A 66 9.87 -3.92 -7.47
N ARG A 67 9.97 -3.00 -6.49
CA ARG A 67 10.10 -1.56 -6.71
C ARG A 67 11.55 -1.07 -6.68
N VAL A 68 12.50 -1.93 -6.34
CA VAL A 68 13.90 -1.56 -6.16
C VAL A 68 14.64 -1.57 -7.50
N ASP A 69 15.33 -0.47 -7.79
CA ASP A 69 16.22 -0.33 -8.96
C ASP A 69 17.67 -0.69 -8.58
N ASP A 70 18.13 -0.24 -7.41
CA ASP A 70 19.44 -0.57 -6.85
C ASP A 70 19.36 -0.81 -5.34
N LEU A 71 20.12 -1.79 -4.84
CA LEU A 71 20.07 -2.22 -3.44
C LEU A 71 21.46 -2.54 -2.89
N ARG A 72 21.80 -1.89 -1.78
CA ARG A 72 22.98 -2.19 -0.99
C ARG A 72 22.59 -2.51 0.45
N ILE A 73 23.05 -3.67 0.93
CA ILE A 73 22.83 -4.11 2.32
C ILE A 73 24.19 -4.24 3.00
N THR A 74 24.35 -3.57 4.13
CA THR A 74 25.52 -3.68 5.00
C THR A 74 25.08 -4.26 6.35
N ARG A 75 25.79 -5.27 6.86
CA ARG A 75 25.50 -5.87 8.18
C ARG A 75 26.54 -5.42 9.20
N HIS A 76 26.07 -4.86 10.31
CA HIS A 76 26.86 -4.38 11.44
C HIS A 76 26.47 -5.13 12.71
N GLY A 77 27.01 -6.34 12.88
CA GLY A 77 26.65 -7.18 14.04
C GLY A 77 25.17 -7.54 14.04
N ASN A 78 24.40 -6.95 14.96
CA ASN A 78 22.95 -7.15 15.10
C ASN A 78 22.10 -6.10 14.37
N ASP A 79 22.74 -5.17 13.67
CA ASP A 79 22.08 -4.10 12.93
C ASP A 79 22.33 -4.29 11.43
N VAL A 80 21.35 -3.89 10.62
CA VAL A 80 21.41 -3.96 9.17
C VAL A 80 21.08 -2.59 8.60
N GLU A 81 22.02 -2.04 7.84
CA GLU A 81 21.84 -0.84 7.05
C GLU A 81 21.43 -1.25 5.63
N CYS A 82 20.41 -0.59 5.10
CA CYS A 82 19.93 -0.76 3.74
C CYS A 82 19.89 0.60 3.05
N ASP A 83 20.64 0.73 1.95
CA ASP A 83 20.49 1.82 1.00
C ASP A 83 19.82 1.29 -0.26
N ALA A 84 18.70 1.90 -0.64
CA ALA A 84 17.94 1.47 -1.81
C ALA A 84 17.53 2.66 -2.68
N THR A 85 17.57 2.47 -3.99
CA THR A 85 16.94 3.35 -4.96
C THR A 85 15.70 2.64 -5.48
N PHE A 86 14.58 3.36 -5.56
CA PHE A 86 13.31 2.81 -6.03
C PHE A 86 12.94 3.46 -7.36
N VAL A 87 12.28 2.72 -8.24
CA VAL A 87 12.07 3.16 -9.63
C VAL A 87 11.23 4.45 -9.77
N ASP A 88 10.42 4.81 -8.76
CA ASP A 88 9.69 6.09 -8.71
C ASP A 88 10.15 7.01 -7.57
N GLY A 89 11.32 6.74 -7.00
CA GLY A 89 11.92 7.53 -5.93
C GLY A 89 12.92 8.58 -6.45
N PRO A 90 13.01 9.76 -5.82
CA PRO A 90 13.87 10.86 -6.30
C PRO A 90 15.36 10.63 -6.05
N SER A 91 15.75 9.73 -5.14
CA SER A 91 17.15 9.47 -4.78
C SER A 91 17.30 8.18 -3.96
N THR A 92 18.52 7.65 -3.86
CA THR A 92 18.87 6.59 -2.90
C THR A 92 18.49 7.00 -1.49
N CYS A 93 17.83 6.09 -0.76
CA CYS A 93 17.38 6.30 0.60
C CYS A 93 17.89 5.18 1.51
N GLY A 94 18.45 5.57 2.65
CA GLY A 94 19.04 4.68 3.64
C GLY A 94 18.15 4.51 4.88
N ALA A 95 18.06 3.30 5.42
CA ALA A 95 17.44 3.03 6.72
C ALA A 95 18.08 1.84 7.42
N HIS A 96 17.89 1.77 8.74
CA HIS A 96 18.40 0.70 9.59
C HIS A 96 17.29 -0.23 10.06
N GLY A 97 17.62 -1.49 10.32
CA GLY A 97 16.70 -2.50 10.83
C GLY A 97 17.41 -3.65 11.52
N HIS A 98 16.66 -4.41 12.33
CA HIS A 98 17.19 -5.62 12.98
C HIS A 98 17.47 -6.74 11.98
N ASP A 99 16.85 -6.68 10.80
CA ASP A 99 17.15 -7.52 9.65
C ASP A 99 17.04 -6.73 8.34
N ALA A 100 17.45 -7.37 7.24
CA ALA A 100 17.44 -6.76 5.92
C ALA A 100 16.04 -6.38 5.42
N ARG A 101 15.01 -7.14 5.82
CA ARG A 101 13.63 -6.88 5.39
C ARG A 101 13.13 -5.61 6.04
N VAL A 102 13.29 -5.48 7.35
CA VAL A 102 12.86 -4.28 8.07
C VAL A 102 13.65 -3.05 7.63
N ALA A 103 14.97 -3.18 7.40
CA ALA A 103 15.78 -2.09 6.89
C ALA A 103 15.29 -1.61 5.50
N LEU A 104 15.01 -2.54 4.58
CA LEU A 104 14.46 -2.23 3.25
C LEU A 104 13.10 -1.54 3.33
N LEU A 105 12.17 -2.07 4.11
CA LEU A 105 10.82 -1.52 4.24
C LEU A 105 10.85 -0.10 4.81
N ARG A 106 11.71 0.16 5.80
CA ARG A 106 11.90 1.51 6.35
C ARG A 106 12.50 2.46 5.31
N ALA A 107 13.49 2.01 4.54
CA ALA A 107 14.08 2.81 3.46
C ALA A 107 13.03 3.16 2.39
N PHE A 108 12.14 2.22 2.07
CA PHE A 108 11.03 2.44 1.14
C PHE A 108 10.03 3.49 1.64
N VAL A 109 9.57 3.35 2.90
CA VAL A 109 8.69 4.35 3.53
C VAL A 109 9.37 5.72 3.58
N ARG A 110 10.66 5.75 3.91
CA ARG A 110 11.45 6.99 4.00
C ARG A 110 11.62 7.66 2.64
N ALA A 111 11.83 6.88 1.58
CA ALA A 111 11.95 7.41 0.22
C ALA A 111 10.65 8.10 -0.25
N ARG A 112 9.49 7.65 0.23
CA ARG A 112 8.18 8.21 -0.16
C ARG A 112 7.66 9.31 0.75
N PHE A 113 7.87 9.20 2.05
CA PHE A 113 7.26 10.12 3.04
C PHE A 113 8.28 10.91 3.87
N GLY A 114 9.59 10.65 3.70
CA GLY A 114 10.66 11.27 4.47
C GLY A 114 10.85 10.64 5.85
N ASP A 115 11.49 11.40 6.74
CA ASP A 115 11.97 10.90 8.05
C ASP A 115 10.85 10.69 9.08
N THR A 116 9.69 11.30 8.85
CA THR A 116 8.59 11.31 9.82
C THR A 116 7.25 11.06 9.18
N VAL A 117 6.46 10.19 9.81
CA VAL A 117 5.08 9.86 9.42
C VAL A 117 4.14 9.91 10.62
N ASP A 118 2.84 10.06 10.39
CA ASP A 118 1.85 10.04 11.46
C ASP A 118 1.56 8.61 11.98
N ALA A 119 0.90 8.52 13.13
CA ALA A 119 0.40 7.24 13.63
C ALA A 119 -0.77 6.75 12.76
N PRO A 120 -0.82 5.46 12.37
CA PRO A 120 -1.94 4.92 11.60
C PRO A 120 -3.28 5.11 12.33
N PRO A 121 -4.36 5.51 11.63
CA PRO A 121 -5.69 5.57 12.21
C PRO A 121 -6.12 4.20 12.74
N PRO A 122 -6.72 4.09 13.94
CA PRO A 122 -7.07 2.81 14.55
C PRO A 122 -8.37 2.19 14.00
N PHE A 123 -8.88 2.69 12.87
CA PHE A 123 -10.18 2.32 12.30
C PHE A 123 -10.06 2.07 10.80
N SER A 124 -11.03 1.32 10.25
CA SER A 124 -11.13 1.07 8.82
C SER A 124 -11.35 2.36 8.04
N HIS A 125 -10.58 2.56 6.98
CA HIS A 125 -10.57 3.80 6.21
C HIS A 125 -10.10 3.55 4.79
N ARG A 126 -10.40 4.49 3.90
CA ARG A 126 -9.82 4.55 2.57
C ARG A 126 -8.99 5.81 2.41
N ILE A 127 -8.11 5.78 1.43
CA ILE A 127 -7.32 6.95 1.05
C ILE A 127 -8.01 7.60 -0.14
N GLU A 128 -8.41 8.86 0.01
CA GLU A 128 -8.95 9.67 -1.07
C GLU A 128 -8.11 10.93 -1.25
N HIS A 129 -7.55 11.14 -2.44
CA HIS A 129 -6.65 12.27 -2.73
C HIS A 129 -5.57 12.46 -1.63
N GLY A 130 -4.98 11.36 -1.15
CA GLY A 130 -3.99 11.32 -0.07
C GLY A 130 -4.56 11.42 1.36
N ALA A 131 -5.82 11.85 1.53
CA ALA A 131 -6.49 12.03 2.80
C ALA A 131 -7.14 10.75 3.34
N VAL A 132 -7.19 10.62 4.67
CA VAL A 132 -7.86 9.51 5.36
C VAL A 132 -9.36 9.79 5.43
N VAL A 133 -10.16 8.93 4.80
CA VAL A 133 -11.63 8.99 4.85
C VAL A 133 -12.16 7.73 5.51
N ARG A 134 -12.98 7.90 6.55
CA ARG A 134 -13.53 6.77 7.29
C ARG A 134 -14.34 5.88 6.35
N TYR A 135 -14.09 4.59 6.42
CA TYR A 135 -14.78 3.56 5.64
C TYR A 135 -15.43 2.61 6.63
N ASP A 136 -16.75 2.43 6.53
CA ASP A 136 -17.48 1.47 7.34
C ASP A 136 -17.84 0.26 6.47
N PRO A 137 -17.11 -0.87 6.59
CA PRO A 137 -17.41 -2.07 5.81
C PRO A 137 -18.81 -2.57 6.20
N GLY A 138 -19.76 -2.46 5.28
CA GLY A 138 -21.16 -2.84 5.51
C GLY A 138 -22.14 -1.67 5.63
N ALA A 139 -21.68 -0.42 5.46
CA ALA A 139 -22.60 0.68 5.15
C ALA A 139 -23.40 0.33 3.88
N PRO A 140 -24.71 0.65 3.84
CA PRO A 140 -25.51 0.45 2.63
C PRO A 140 -24.78 1.06 1.43
N LEU A 141 -24.80 0.36 0.29
CA LEU A 141 -24.40 0.97 -0.97
C LEU A 141 -25.14 2.31 -1.09
N PRO A 142 -24.48 3.41 -1.49
CA PRO A 142 -25.20 4.62 -1.82
C PRO A 142 -26.31 4.24 -2.79
N GLU A 143 -27.53 4.74 -2.54
CA GLU A 143 -28.62 4.49 -3.48
C GLU A 143 -28.12 4.93 -4.86
N PRO A 144 -28.23 4.08 -5.89
CA PRO A 144 -27.80 4.47 -7.21
C PRO A 144 -28.49 5.79 -7.52
N ASP A 145 -27.72 6.80 -7.93
CA ASP A 145 -28.30 8.00 -8.52
C ASP A 145 -29.29 7.51 -9.58
N ASP A 146 -30.53 8.01 -9.53
CA ASP A 146 -31.60 7.70 -10.49
C ASP A 146 -31.30 8.29 -11.88
N ASP A 147 -30.02 8.37 -12.24
CA ASP A 147 -29.54 8.34 -13.61
C ASP A 147 -29.82 6.94 -14.14
N ARG A 148 -31.11 6.67 -14.39
CA ARG A 148 -31.51 5.71 -15.40
C ARG A 148 -30.67 6.00 -16.62
N ALA A 149 -29.70 5.14 -16.88
CA ALA A 149 -29.12 5.03 -18.19
C ALA A 149 -30.30 4.88 -19.15
N ALA A 150 -30.62 5.94 -19.90
CA ALA A 150 -31.57 5.92 -21.00
C ALA A 150 -30.93 5.15 -22.18
N GLY A 151 -30.39 3.96 -21.89
CA GLY A 151 -29.96 3.00 -22.87
C GLY A 151 -31.18 2.14 -23.18
N ASP A 152 -31.75 2.35 -24.35
CA ASP A 152 -32.80 1.50 -24.89
C ASP A 152 -32.29 0.05 -24.95
N SER A 153 -32.78 -0.78 -24.03
CA SER A 153 -32.40 -2.19 -23.84
C SER A 153 -32.81 -3.09 -25.02
N THR A 154 -33.38 -2.51 -26.09
CA THR A 154 -33.92 -3.27 -27.22
C THR A 154 -32.95 -3.48 -28.38
N ASP A 155 -31.74 -2.90 -28.40
CA ASP A 155 -30.81 -3.02 -29.53
C ASP A 155 -29.71 -4.11 -29.34
N ILE A 156 -30.06 -5.29 -28.80
CA ILE A 156 -29.22 -6.49 -28.93
C ILE A 156 -29.44 -7.07 -30.34
N ARG A 157 -28.77 -6.48 -31.34
CA ARG A 157 -28.72 -7.07 -32.68
C ARG A 157 -27.86 -8.33 -32.62
N SER A 158 -28.53 -9.48 -32.57
CA SER A 158 -27.92 -10.78 -32.80
C SER A 158 -27.28 -10.78 -34.19
N ILE A 159 -25.95 -10.86 -34.26
CA ILE A 159 -25.24 -10.99 -35.54
C ILE A 159 -25.57 -12.36 -36.13
N PRO A 160 -26.06 -12.48 -37.38
CA PRO A 160 -26.26 -13.78 -38.00
C PRO A 160 -24.90 -14.41 -38.25
N ARG A 161 -24.71 -15.65 -37.78
CA ARG A 161 -23.59 -16.47 -38.23
C ARG A 161 -23.86 -16.92 -39.67
N MET A 162 -22.98 -16.55 -40.59
CA MET A 162 -22.75 -17.27 -41.84
C MET A 162 -21.24 -17.41 -42.03
#